data_AF-A0A927SY26-F1
#
_entry.id   AF-A0A927SY26-F1
#
_cell.length_a   1.000
_cell.length_b   1.000
_cell.length_c   1.000
_cell.angle_alpha   90.00
_cell.angle_beta   90.00
_cell.angle_gamma   90.00
#
_symmetry.space_group_name_H-M   'P 1'
#
loop_
_entity.id
_entity.type
_entity.pdbx_description
1 polymer ?
#
loop_
_entity_poly.entity_id
_entity_poly.type
_entity_poly.pdbx_seq_one_letter_code
_entity_poly.pdbx_strand_id
1 'polypeptide(L)'
;MMKKLISILLCFAMLATFATACGGEEKADTTAIAGEYVLDASNLGMPMKWFIKVTEDAKFSIATDRAYSNLKGEGTIGNTDDTYMFVYSDSTNEAPKTATFKVEGANLVFSTNVPIGAASVSPKENEDGTTDYPTAKGIKCEENLGTYMGTYVKESAMAGTVNYNYELTLGYGLEYTFASSFSMMNQVFTITESGLFAIDGDKITFTATVKDGVAVEAPAAVEGTIANKEITAAFKLSAMAAEPQSVTAKFATYADVAGEYVGVIEKAMGPMVLKYDTKLVLDAFGGYKYTTSTMGEVDYTEEGTYTYADKKFTFTSSAEGATAVEATFDGFVITTKFPMSAMVSTPVDTVLYADTVSGAFAVEATEEEVKYNVALELKADKFALEVKVNDAVAYTAKGTFTVTTGMMSAVVLTTTELTGADGAAVADIPAELATISAPVSDSGINITLIYDLDDTTTMGFALVKITASAIVM
;
A
#
# COMPACT_ATOMS: atom_id res chain seq x y z
N MET A 1 7.99 2.35 43.68
CA MET A 1 9.43 1.98 43.68
C MET A 1 9.71 0.52 44.08
N MET A 2 8.88 -0.13 44.90
CA MET A 2 9.10 -1.53 45.34
C MET A 2 8.87 -2.60 44.24
N LYS A 3 8.03 -2.32 43.23
CA LYS A 3 7.79 -3.23 42.08
C LYS A 3 8.97 -3.32 41.09
N LYS A 4 9.74 -2.25 40.91
CA LYS A 4 10.95 -2.24 40.05
C LYS A 4 12.13 -3.00 40.69
N LEU A 5 12.23 -2.98 42.02
CA LEU A 5 13.22 -3.75 42.77
C LEU A 5 12.91 -5.25 42.78
N ILE A 6 11.63 -5.64 42.80
CA ILE A 6 11.22 -7.06 42.71
C ILE A 6 11.47 -7.63 41.30
N SER A 7 11.27 -6.84 40.23
CA SER A 7 11.55 -7.29 38.85
C SER A 7 13.06 -7.48 38.60
N ILE A 8 13.91 -6.61 39.16
CA ILE A 8 15.38 -6.75 39.06
C ILE A 8 15.89 -7.93 39.89
N LEU A 9 15.30 -8.19 41.07
CA LEU A 9 15.64 -9.33 41.91
C LEU A 9 15.19 -10.67 41.30
N LEU A 10 14.07 -10.70 40.56
CA LEU A 10 13.62 -11.88 39.81
C LEU A 10 14.53 -12.16 38.60
N CYS A 11 14.97 -11.13 37.87
CA CYS A 11 15.97 -11.28 36.80
C CYS A 11 17.32 -11.80 37.32
N PHE A 12 17.75 -11.38 38.51
CA PHE A 12 18.98 -11.91 39.13
C PHE A 12 18.85 -13.34 39.68
N ALA A 13 17.66 -13.72 40.16
CA ALA A 13 17.39 -15.09 40.61
C ALA A 13 17.33 -16.08 39.44
N MET A 14 16.83 -15.66 38.27
CA MET A 14 16.86 -16.47 37.04
C MET A 14 18.28 -16.62 36.47
N LEU A 15 19.12 -15.58 36.56
CA LEU A 15 20.52 -15.64 36.11
C LEU A 15 21.37 -16.58 36.97
N ALA A 16 21.05 -16.70 38.27
CA ALA A 16 21.80 -17.53 39.22
C ALA A 16 21.52 -19.04 39.07
N THR A 17 20.41 -19.46 38.48
CA THR A 17 20.13 -20.89 38.23
C THR A 17 20.82 -21.46 36.98
N PHE A 18 21.33 -20.61 36.07
CA PHE A 18 22.11 -21.07 34.91
C PHE A 18 23.60 -21.30 35.21
N ALA A 19 24.13 -20.81 36.33
CA ALA A 19 25.58 -20.82 36.61
C ALA A 19 26.09 -22.00 37.46
N THR A 20 25.21 -22.88 37.96
CA THR A 20 25.59 -23.98 38.90
C THR A 20 25.11 -25.39 38.53
N ALA A 21 24.74 -25.63 37.27
CA ALA A 21 24.52 -26.98 36.73
C ALA A 21 25.69 -27.41 35.84
N CYS A 22 26.84 -27.68 36.47
CA CYS A 22 27.95 -28.35 35.81
C CYS A 22 27.60 -29.83 35.63
N GLY A 23 27.25 -30.24 34.40
CA GLY A 23 27.13 -31.66 34.03
C GLY A 23 25.97 -32.01 33.12
N GLY A 24 25.96 -31.48 31.90
CA GLY A 24 25.03 -31.87 30.82
C GLY A 24 24.47 -30.64 30.10
N GLU A 25 25.02 -30.29 28.94
CA GLU A 25 24.40 -29.33 28.03
C GLU A 25 23.11 -29.96 27.47
N GLU A 26 22.00 -29.80 28.19
CA GLU A 26 20.69 -29.99 27.60
C GLU A 26 20.44 -28.78 26.70
N LYS A 27 20.84 -28.89 25.43
CA LYS A 27 20.51 -27.89 24.40
C LYS A 27 19.00 -27.75 24.36
N ALA A 28 18.51 -26.51 24.29
CA ALA A 28 17.12 -26.25 23.96
C ALA A 28 16.76 -26.99 22.66
N ASP A 29 15.74 -27.86 22.70
CA ASP A 29 15.21 -28.45 21.48
C ASP A 29 14.44 -27.36 20.73
N THR A 30 15.12 -26.74 19.78
CA THR A 30 14.57 -25.66 18.95
C THR A 30 14.03 -26.16 17.62
N THR A 31 13.93 -27.49 17.42
CA THR A 31 13.43 -28.07 16.17
C THR A 31 12.04 -27.54 15.81
N ALA A 32 11.20 -27.29 16.82
CA ALA A 32 9.85 -26.72 16.63
C ALA A 32 9.83 -25.25 16.18
N ILE A 33 10.90 -24.50 16.45
CA ILE A 33 11.02 -23.05 16.14
C ILE A 33 12.13 -22.75 15.12
N ALA A 34 12.70 -23.79 14.52
CA ALA A 34 13.71 -23.63 13.49
C ALA A 34 13.05 -23.09 12.21
N GLY A 35 13.67 -22.08 11.61
CA GLY A 35 13.12 -21.42 10.44
C GLY A 35 13.66 -20.01 10.22
N GLU A 36 13.10 -19.36 9.20
CA GLU A 36 13.33 -17.94 8.94
C GLU A 36 12.07 -17.14 9.31
N TYR A 37 12.28 -15.92 9.78
CA TYR A 37 11.25 -15.02 10.23
C TYR A 37 11.55 -13.61 9.74
N VAL A 38 10.52 -12.80 9.57
CA VAL A 38 10.63 -11.37 9.28
C VAL A 38 10.03 -10.57 10.43
N LEU A 39 10.85 -9.70 11.00
CA LEU A 39 10.42 -8.71 11.99
C LEU A 39 10.18 -7.39 11.25
N ASP A 40 8.91 -7.04 11.09
CA ASP A 40 8.48 -5.75 10.54
C ASP A 40 8.07 -4.84 11.69
N ALA A 41 8.85 -3.78 11.93
CA ALA A 41 8.59 -2.83 13.02
C ALA A 41 7.90 -1.55 12.54
N SER A 42 7.31 -1.54 11.34
CA SER A 42 6.65 -0.35 10.79
C SER A 42 5.54 0.15 11.70
N ASN A 43 4.74 -0.77 12.27
CA ASN A 43 3.69 -0.43 13.24
C ASN A 43 4.23 0.14 14.57
N LEU A 44 5.51 -0.11 14.87
CA LEU A 44 6.20 0.43 16.03
C LEU A 44 6.91 1.76 15.73
N GLY A 45 6.69 2.33 14.54
CA GLY A 45 7.28 3.60 14.12
C GLY A 45 8.69 3.48 13.52
N MET A 46 9.13 2.27 13.17
CA MET A 46 10.43 2.02 12.55
C MET A 46 10.22 1.35 11.18
N PRO A 47 10.38 2.07 10.05
CA PRO A 47 10.06 1.56 8.70
C PRO A 47 11.13 0.60 8.16
N MET A 48 11.62 -0.32 9.00
CA MET A 48 12.66 -1.29 8.64
C MET A 48 12.19 -2.70 8.93
N LYS A 49 12.61 -3.61 8.06
CA LYS A 49 12.42 -5.06 8.20
C LYS A 49 13.75 -5.72 8.51
N TRP A 50 13.74 -6.66 9.45
CA TRP A 50 14.88 -7.52 9.75
C TRP A 50 14.52 -8.98 9.57
N PHE A 51 15.49 -9.77 9.17
CA PHE A 51 15.34 -11.21 8.98
C PHE A 51 16.01 -11.94 10.14
N ILE A 52 15.29 -12.88 10.73
CA ILE A 52 15.77 -13.71 11.84
C ILE A 52 15.82 -15.15 11.35
N LYS A 53 16.96 -15.81 11.53
CA LYS A 53 17.13 -17.25 11.31
C LYS A 53 17.31 -17.94 12.64
N VAL A 54 16.52 -18.96 12.89
CA VAL A 54 16.69 -19.89 14.02
C VAL A 54 17.08 -21.24 13.45
N THR A 55 18.19 -21.80 13.92
CA THR A 55 18.66 -23.14 13.55
C THR A 55 18.25 -24.16 14.60
N GLU A 56 18.07 -25.42 14.22
CA GLU A 56 17.77 -26.55 15.13
C GLU A 56 18.78 -26.70 16.28
N ASP A 57 20.02 -26.23 16.08
CA ASP A 57 21.10 -26.19 17.08
C ASP A 57 20.95 -25.09 18.15
N ALA A 58 19.75 -24.50 18.30
CA ALA A 58 19.46 -23.43 19.24
C ALA A 58 20.34 -22.19 19.06
N LYS A 59 20.65 -21.85 17.81
CA LYS A 59 21.32 -20.60 17.44
C LYS A 59 20.37 -19.69 16.68
N PHE A 60 20.58 -18.39 16.83
CA PHE A 60 19.88 -17.41 16.04
C PHE A 60 20.84 -16.43 15.36
N SER A 61 20.38 -15.85 14.26
CA SER A 61 21.04 -14.75 13.55
C SER A 61 19.99 -13.74 13.11
N ILE A 62 20.30 -12.46 13.21
CA ILE A 62 19.47 -11.34 12.78
C ILE A 62 20.25 -10.56 11.71
N ALA A 63 19.63 -10.25 10.58
CA ALA A 63 20.25 -9.53 9.47
C ALA A 63 19.30 -8.53 8.82
N THR A 64 19.84 -7.63 8.01
CA THR A 64 19.04 -6.74 7.14
C THR A 64 18.68 -7.36 5.79
N ASP A 65 19.24 -8.54 5.49
CA ASP A 65 19.05 -9.26 4.23
C ASP A 65 18.86 -10.76 4.48
N ARG A 66 18.18 -11.44 3.55
CA ARG A 66 17.91 -12.88 3.63
C ARG A 66 19.12 -13.77 3.34
N ALA A 67 20.20 -13.24 2.78
CA ALA A 67 21.45 -13.98 2.64
C ALA A 67 22.24 -14.01 3.95
N TYR A 68 21.79 -13.28 4.98
CA TYR A 68 22.47 -13.12 6.28
C TYR A 68 23.91 -12.62 6.12
N SER A 69 24.14 -11.81 5.09
CA SER A 69 25.46 -11.24 4.78
C SER A 69 25.77 -10.01 5.63
N ASN A 70 24.74 -9.29 6.09
CA ASN A 70 24.85 -8.10 6.94
C ASN A 70 24.19 -8.35 8.31
N LEU A 71 24.92 -9.09 9.17
CA LEU A 71 24.46 -9.43 10.51
C LEU A 71 24.30 -8.19 11.42
N LYS A 72 23.27 -8.24 12.25
CA LYS A 72 22.92 -7.25 13.28
C LYS A 72 22.83 -7.87 14.67
N GLY A 73 22.71 -9.18 14.77
CA GLY A 73 22.74 -9.89 16.04
C GLY A 73 22.91 -11.37 15.79
N GLU A 74 23.55 -12.06 16.71
CA GLU A 74 23.66 -13.52 16.69
C GLU A 74 23.81 -14.02 18.12
N GLY A 75 23.53 -15.31 18.33
CA GLY A 75 23.68 -15.89 19.65
C GLY A 75 23.01 -17.25 19.77
N THR A 76 22.68 -17.60 20.99
CA THR A 76 22.02 -18.86 21.33
C THR A 76 20.62 -18.62 21.88
N ILE A 77 19.82 -19.68 21.85
CA ILE A 77 18.47 -19.68 22.38
C ILE A 77 18.46 -20.56 23.62
N GLY A 78 18.03 -19.98 24.74
CA GLY A 78 17.60 -20.73 25.90
C GLY A 78 16.08 -20.85 25.93
N ASN A 79 15.55 -21.87 26.60
CA ASN A 79 14.12 -21.98 26.87
C ASN A 79 13.88 -22.41 28.32
N THR A 80 12.70 -22.09 28.83
CA THR A 80 12.14 -22.60 30.08
C THR A 80 10.64 -22.72 29.88
N ASP A 81 10.12 -23.94 29.95
CA ASP A 81 8.74 -24.26 29.57
C ASP A 81 8.41 -23.72 28.16
N ASP A 82 7.36 -22.92 28.03
CA ASP A 82 6.90 -22.31 26.77
C ASP A 82 7.50 -20.92 26.49
N THR A 83 8.51 -20.50 27.25
CA THR A 83 9.16 -19.20 27.10
C THR A 83 10.59 -19.36 26.61
N TYR A 84 10.91 -18.66 25.52
CA TYR A 84 12.22 -18.69 24.89
C TYR A 84 12.94 -17.38 25.12
N MET A 85 14.27 -17.42 25.05
CA MET A 85 15.12 -16.25 25.23
C MET A 85 16.29 -16.31 24.26
N PHE A 86 16.42 -15.27 23.44
CA PHE A 86 17.65 -14.99 22.72
C PHE A 86 18.70 -14.48 23.71
N VAL A 87 19.88 -15.09 23.67
CA VAL A 87 21.06 -14.67 24.41
C VAL A 87 22.12 -14.30 23.39
N TYR A 88 22.41 -13.01 23.25
CA TYR A 88 23.31 -12.50 22.22
C TYR A 88 24.76 -12.89 22.53
N SER A 89 25.55 -13.18 21.50
CA SER A 89 26.95 -13.62 21.64
C SER A 89 27.86 -12.58 22.30
N ASP A 90 27.50 -11.29 22.18
CA ASP A 90 28.18 -10.16 22.80
C ASP A 90 27.58 -9.76 24.16
N SER A 91 26.66 -10.57 24.70
CA SER A 91 26.08 -10.39 26.03
C SER A 91 27.13 -10.63 27.12
N THR A 92 27.13 -9.79 28.16
CA THR A 92 28.03 -9.91 29.32
C THR A 92 27.26 -9.82 30.62
N ASN A 93 27.88 -10.22 31.74
CA ASN A 93 27.26 -10.10 33.06
C ASN A 93 26.98 -8.65 33.47
N GLU A 94 27.76 -7.69 32.96
CA GLU A 94 27.61 -6.26 33.28
C GLU A 94 26.61 -5.56 32.34
N ALA A 95 26.45 -6.06 31.12
CA ALA A 95 25.51 -5.58 30.11
C ALA A 95 24.80 -6.77 29.44
N PRO A 96 23.81 -7.39 30.12
CA PRO A 96 23.09 -8.53 29.56
C PRO A 96 22.27 -8.07 28.36
N LYS A 97 22.48 -8.74 27.23
CA LYS A 97 21.72 -8.56 26.00
C LYS A 97 20.89 -9.81 25.75
N THR A 98 19.60 -9.70 26.03
CA THR A 98 18.65 -10.78 25.83
C THR A 98 17.34 -10.26 25.24
N ALA A 99 16.59 -11.16 24.60
CA ALA A 99 15.22 -10.88 24.16
C ALA A 99 14.33 -12.10 24.44
N THR A 100 13.31 -11.93 25.27
CA THR A 100 12.37 -12.97 25.64
C THR A 100 11.18 -12.99 24.67
N PHE A 101 10.75 -14.18 24.27
CA PHE A 101 9.62 -14.36 23.37
C PHE A 101 8.82 -15.63 23.67
N LYS A 102 7.60 -15.65 23.15
CA LYS A 102 6.77 -16.84 23.04
C LYS A 102 6.51 -17.18 21.58
N VAL A 103 6.16 -18.43 21.33
CA VAL A 103 5.77 -18.91 20.01
C VAL A 103 4.26 -18.89 19.93
N GLU A 104 3.71 -18.18 18.95
CA GLU A 104 2.28 -18.15 18.65
C GLU A 104 2.07 -18.59 17.21
N GLY A 105 1.68 -19.86 17.02
CA GLY A 105 1.62 -20.48 15.70
C GLY A 105 2.99 -20.49 15.03
N ALA A 106 3.11 -19.80 13.89
CA ALA A 106 4.37 -19.65 13.15
C ALA A 106 5.17 -18.40 13.53
N ASN A 107 4.75 -17.66 14.57
CA ASN A 107 5.31 -16.35 14.91
C ASN A 107 6.09 -16.36 16.23
N LEU A 108 7.08 -15.48 16.33
CA LEU A 108 7.81 -15.22 17.57
C LEU A 108 7.37 -13.86 18.12
N VAL A 109 6.66 -13.87 19.25
CA VAL A 109 6.13 -12.66 19.89
C VAL A 109 7.03 -12.27 21.05
N PHE A 110 7.76 -11.16 20.90
CA PHE A 110 8.76 -10.71 21.87
C PHE A 110 8.11 -9.89 22.98
N SER A 111 8.27 -10.33 24.22
CA SER A 111 7.75 -9.63 25.40
C SER A 111 8.72 -8.59 25.97
N THR A 112 9.96 -8.56 25.46
CA THR A 112 11.00 -7.59 25.85
C THR A 112 11.58 -6.90 24.62
N ASN A 113 12.44 -5.91 24.86
CA ASN A 113 13.23 -5.26 23.82
C ASN A 113 14.04 -6.30 23.01
N VAL A 114 14.11 -6.10 21.69
CA VAL A 114 14.90 -6.90 20.75
C VAL A 114 16.10 -6.07 20.29
N PRO A 115 17.32 -6.36 20.77
CA PRO A 115 18.53 -5.70 20.28
C PRO A 115 18.84 -6.03 18.82
N ILE A 116 19.08 -5.03 17.97
CA ILE A 116 19.39 -5.22 16.54
C ILE A 116 20.52 -4.28 16.14
N GLY A 117 21.76 -4.74 16.29
CA GLY A 117 22.97 -3.95 16.06
C GLY A 117 23.03 -2.76 17.02
N ALA A 118 23.04 -1.55 16.45
CA ALA A 118 22.97 -0.31 17.22
C ALA A 118 21.53 0.15 17.53
N ALA A 119 20.52 -0.50 16.94
CA ALA A 119 19.12 -0.21 17.15
C ALA A 119 18.48 -1.23 18.11
N SER A 120 17.25 -0.97 18.52
CA SER A 120 16.45 -1.96 19.23
C SER A 120 14.96 -1.72 19.03
N VAL A 121 14.17 -2.78 19.07
CA VAL A 121 12.71 -2.73 18.90
C VAL A 121 12.05 -3.16 20.20
N SER A 122 11.32 -2.25 20.84
CA SER A 122 10.66 -2.48 22.13
C SER A 122 9.15 -2.61 21.98
N PRO A 123 8.48 -3.35 22.88
CA PRO A 123 7.04 -3.25 23.03
C PRO A 123 6.58 -1.81 23.25
N LYS A 124 5.47 -1.44 22.63
CA LYS A 124 4.91 -0.09 22.66
C LYS A 124 3.51 -0.13 23.27
N GLU A 125 3.31 0.61 24.35
CA GLU A 125 1.96 0.84 24.89
C GLU A 125 1.24 1.86 24.00
N ASN A 126 0.01 1.54 23.62
CA ASN A 126 -0.88 2.38 22.84
C ASN A 126 -1.77 3.24 23.76
N GLU A 127 -2.35 4.31 23.21
CA GLU A 127 -3.19 5.25 23.97
C GLU A 127 -4.46 4.60 24.57
N ASP A 128 -4.91 3.50 23.97
CA ASP A 128 -6.05 2.70 24.42
C ASP A 128 -5.70 1.71 25.55
N GLY A 129 -4.44 1.68 25.98
CA GLY A 129 -3.93 0.79 27.02
C GLY A 129 -3.56 -0.62 26.51
N THR A 130 -3.63 -0.88 25.21
CA THR A 130 -3.08 -2.10 24.60
C THR A 130 -1.56 -2.00 24.44
N THR A 131 -0.88 -3.12 24.18
CA THR A 131 0.56 -3.15 23.93
C THR A 131 0.85 -3.85 22.62
N ASP A 132 1.49 -3.15 21.70
CA ASP A 132 2.02 -3.73 20.48
C ASP A 132 3.38 -4.35 20.77
N TYR A 133 3.45 -5.68 20.62
CA TYR A 133 4.67 -6.44 20.82
C TYR A 133 5.44 -6.59 19.49
N PRO A 134 6.79 -6.48 19.51
CA PRO A 134 7.59 -6.84 18.35
C PRO A 134 7.32 -8.31 18.00
N THR A 135 6.87 -8.55 16.78
CA THR A 135 6.47 -9.89 16.34
C THR A 135 7.22 -10.25 15.08
N ALA A 136 8.07 -11.28 15.17
CA ALA A 136 8.75 -11.82 14.00
C ALA A 136 7.85 -12.90 13.37
N LYS A 137 7.37 -12.62 12.16
CA LYS A 137 6.43 -13.46 11.44
C LYS A 137 7.17 -14.56 10.68
N GLY A 138 6.75 -15.82 10.84
CA GLY A 138 7.39 -16.95 10.16
C GLY A 138 7.32 -16.84 8.64
N ILE A 139 8.44 -17.08 7.97
CA ILE A 139 8.49 -17.17 6.51
C ILE A 139 8.18 -18.62 6.12
N LYS A 140 6.92 -18.86 5.73
CA LYS A 140 6.39 -20.17 5.34
C LYS A 140 5.53 -20.01 4.08
N CYS A 141 5.47 -21.06 3.25
CA CYS A 141 4.65 -21.10 2.03
C CYS A 141 4.88 -19.87 1.13
N GLU A 142 6.13 -19.44 0.98
CA GLU A 142 6.51 -18.19 0.32
C GLU A 142 6.01 -18.13 -1.14
N GLU A 143 6.04 -19.28 -1.81
CA GLU A 143 5.52 -19.46 -3.15
C GLU A 143 4.02 -19.19 -3.29
N ASN A 144 3.27 -19.14 -2.19
CA ASN A 144 1.83 -18.85 -2.19
C ASN A 144 1.48 -17.49 -1.59
N LEU A 145 2.44 -16.77 -1.01
CA LEU A 145 2.21 -15.44 -0.42
C LEU A 145 1.91 -14.39 -1.50
N GLY A 146 1.15 -13.37 -1.10
CA GLY A 146 0.77 -12.22 -1.92
C GLY A 146 -0.74 -12.02 -1.99
N THR A 147 -1.14 -11.14 -2.90
CA THR A 147 -2.54 -10.72 -3.08
C THR A 147 -3.23 -11.56 -4.14
N TYR A 148 -4.43 -12.02 -3.84
CA TYR A 148 -5.32 -12.71 -4.76
C TYR A 148 -6.60 -11.90 -4.89
N MET A 149 -7.12 -11.76 -6.10
CA MET A 149 -8.32 -10.98 -6.38
C MET A 149 -9.32 -11.79 -7.18
N GLY A 150 -10.60 -11.46 -7.04
CA GLY A 150 -11.64 -12.04 -7.88
C GLY A 150 -12.94 -11.27 -7.80
N THR A 151 -13.88 -11.69 -8.64
CA THR A 151 -15.23 -11.13 -8.70
C THR A 151 -16.26 -12.24 -8.55
N TYR A 152 -17.38 -11.94 -7.91
CA TYR A 152 -18.52 -12.84 -7.79
C TYR A 152 -19.80 -12.08 -8.15
N VAL A 153 -20.53 -12.61 -9.11
CA VAL A 153 -21.76 -11.98 -9.60
C VAL A 153 -22.96 -12.77 -9.07
N LYS A 154 -23.89 -12.06 -8.42
CA LYS A 154 -25.13 -12.66 -7.91
C LYS A 154 -26.34 -11.88 -8.40
N GLU A 155 -27.29 -12.61 -9.00
CA GLU A 155 -28.61 -12.06 -9.32
C GLU A 155 -29.44 -11.92 -8.03
N SER A 156 -29.92 -10.69 -7.77
CA SER A 156 -30.80 -10.36 -6.64
C SER A 156 -32.16 -9.94 -7.15
N ALA A 157 -33.22 -10.51 -6.56
CA ALA A 157 -34.59 -10.18 -6.89
C ALA A 157 -34.97 -8.71 -6.57
N MET A 158 -34.23 -8.03 -5.69
CA MET A 158 -34.49 -6.64 -5.28
C MET A 158 -33.58 -5.59 -5.94
N ALA A 159 -32.40 -5.99 -6.39
CA ALA A 159 -31.35 -5.06 -6.84
C ALA A 159 -30.84 -5.33 -8.26
N GLY A 160 -31.37 -6.38 -8.93
CA GLY A 160 -30.78 -6.90 -10.15
C GLY A 160 -29.45 -7.60 -9.88
N THR A 161 -28.54 -7.52 -10.84
CA THR A 161 -27.19 -8.10 -10.73
C THR A 161 -26.33 -7.32 -9.74
N VAL A 162 -25.89 -7.97 -8.66
CA VAL A 162 -24.92 -7.43 -7.70
C VAL A 162 -23.54 -8.03 -8.00
N ASN A 163 -22.54 -7.17 -8.21
CA ASN A 163 -21.16 -7.57 -8.41
C ASN A 163 -20.36 -7.36 -7.11
N TYR A 164 -19.77 -8.42 -6.61
CA TYR A 164 -18.87 -8.41 -5.46
C TYR A 164 -17.44 -8.49 -5.95
N ASN A 165 -16.60 -7.55 -5.53
CA ASN A 165 -15.15 -7.62 -5.74
C ASN A 165 -14.52 -8.05 -4.41
N TYR A 166 -13.59 -9.01 -4.46
CA TYR A 166 -12.91 -9.46 -3.25
C TYR A 166 -11.41 -9.57 -3.45
N GLU A 167 -10.71 -9.35 -2.34
CA GLU A 167 -9.27 -9.43 -2.21
C GLU A 167 -8.95 -10.37 -1.04
N LEU A 168 -8.04 -11.32 -1.29
CA LEU A 168 -7.48 -12.24 -0.32
C LEU A 168 -5.96 -12.05 -0.31
N THR A 169 -5.41 -11.57 0.80
CA THR A 169 -3.97 -11.39 0.97
C THR A 169 -3.43 -12.45 1.90
N LEU A 170 -2.44 -13.23 1.43
CA LEU A 170 -1.69 -14.20 2.23
C LEU A 170 -0.33 -13.59 2.60
N GLY A 171 -0.10 -13.41 3.90
CA GLY A 171 1.09 -12.76 4.44
C GLY A 171 2.02 -13.70 5.21
N TYR A 172 3.16 -13.15 5.62
CA TYR A 172 4.06 -13.84 6.55
C TYR A 172 3.37 -14.17 7.87
N GLY A 173 3.86 -15.19 8.55
CA GLY A 173 3.30 -15.66 9.81
C GLY A 173 2.04 -16.50 9.65
N LEU A 174 1.78 -16.95 8.42
CA LEU A 174 0.57 -17.67 8.06
C LEU A 174 -0.70 -16.84 8.32
N GLU A 175 -0.61 -15.52 8.18
CA GLU A 175 -1.75 -14.61 8.36
C GLU A 175 -2.44 -14.36 7.02
N TYR A 176 -3.77 -14.27 7.03
CA TYR A 176 -4.53 -13.83 5.88
C TYR A 176 -5.47 -12.67 6.23
N THR A 177 -5.79 -11.89 5.20
CA THR A 177 -6.87 -10.91 5.22
C THR A 177 -7.74 -11.13 4.00
N PHE A 178 -9.05 -11.20 4.20
CA PHE A 178 -10.06 -11.24 3.17
C PHE A 178 -10.93 -9.98 3.27
N ALA A 179 -11.08 -9.26 2.17
CA ALA A 179 -11.98 -8.13 2.06
C ALA A 179 -12.92 -8.35 0.87
N SER A 180 -14.21 -8.09 1.08
CA SER A 180 -15.22 -8.14 0.00
C SER A 180 -16.01 -6.85 -0.01
N SER A 181 -16.14 -6.25 -1.19
CA SER A 181 -16.87 -5.00 -1.39
C SER A 181 -17.90 -5.14 -2.53
N PHE A 182 -19.00 -4.42 -2.40
CA PHE A 182 -20.00 -4.28 -3.46
C PHE A 182 -20.68 -2.92 -3.36
N SER A 183 -21.17 -2.42 -4.49
CA SER A 183 -21.87 -1.13 -4.56
C SER A 183 -23.36 -1.32 -4.78
N MET A 184 -24.18 -0.64 -3.98
CA MET A 184 -25.64 -0.61 -4.12
C MET A 184 -26.16 0.78 -3.75
N MET A 185 -27.05 1.34 -4.57
CA MET A 185 -27.62 2.69 -4.36
C MET A 185 -26.55 3.79 -4.14
N ASN A 186 -25.47 3.76 -4.93
CA ASN A 186 -24.31 4.67 -4.81
C ASN A 186 -23.62 4.63 -3.44
N GLN A 187 -23.77 3.55 -2.67
CA GLN A 187 -23.00 3.29 -1.45
C GLN A 187 -22.17 2.04 -1.62
N VAL A 188 -20.91 2.09 -1.16
CA VAL A 188 -20.01 0.94 -1.12
C VAL A 188 -20.16 0.27 0.24
N PHE A 189 -20.43 -1.03 0.23
CA PHE A 189 -20.49 -1.87 1.41
C PHE A 189 -19.28 -2.78 1.41
N THR A 190 -18.54 -2.80 2.52
CA THR A 190 -17.34 -3.62 2.68
C THR A 190 -17.48 -4.49 3.93
N ILE A 191 -16.98 -5.71 3.84
CA ILE A 191 -16.72 -6.55 5.00
C ILE A 191 -15.26 -7.00 4.99
N THR A 192 -14.71 -7.22 6.18
CA THR A 192 -13.34 -7.69 6.35
C THR A 192 -13.29 -8.88 7.29
N GLU A 193 -12.39 -9.80 7.00
CA GLU A 193 -12.08 -10.96 7.81
C GLU A 193 -10.56 -11.14 7.82
N SER A 194 -9.98 -11.43 8.98
CA SER A 194 -8.57 -11.78 9.06
C SER A 194 -8.36 -12.95 10.01
N GLY A 195 -7.26 -13.65 9.83
CA GLY A 195 -6.97 -14.85 10.60
C GLY A 195 -5.73 -15.56 10.16
N LEU A 196 -5.70 -16.87 10.40
CA LEU A 196 -4.59 -17.72 10.04
C LEU A 196 -4.95 -18.64 8.87
N PHE A 197 -3.97 -18.94 8.01
CA PHE A 197 -4.11 -19.94 6.96
C PHE A 197 -3.11 -21.09 7.17
N ALA A 198 -3.41 -22.25 6.61
CA ALA A 198 -2.49 -23.37 6.54
C ALA A 198 -2.60 -24.03 5.17
N ILE A 199 -1.48 -24.50 4.62
CA ILE A 199 -1.43 -25.19 3.33
C ILE A 199 -0.88 -26.60 3.56
N ASP A 200 -1.60 -27.60 3.04
CA ASP A 200 -1.18 -29.01 3.01
C ASP A 200 -1.43 -29.57 1.61
N GLY A 201 -0.38 -29.61 0.79
CA GLY A 201 -0.48 -29.90 -0.64
C GLY A 201 -1.38 -28.88 -1.35
N ASP A 202 -2.40 -29.37 -2.05
CA ASP A 202 -3.36 -28.53 -2.79
C ASP A 202 -4.53 -28.04 -1.91
N LYS A 203 -4.52 -28.33 -0.60
CA LYS A 203 -5.53 -27.86 0.34
C LYS A 203 -5.05 -26.63 1.08
N ILE A 204 -5.94 -25.66 1.22
CA ILE A 204 -5.73 -24.48 2.06
C ILE A 204 -6.87 -24.39 3.07
N THR A 205 -6.54 -24.08 4.32
CA THR A 205 -7.50 -23.94 5.41
C THR A 205 -7.38 -22.56 6.02
N PHE A 206 -8.50 -21.85 6.16
CA PHE A 206 -8.58 -20.53 6.77
C PHE A 206 -9.26 -20.61 8.13
N THR A 207 -8.71 -19.93 9.12
CA THR A 207 -9.23 -19.86 10.49
C THR A 207 -9.34 -18.40 10.89
N ALA A 208 -10.55 -17.83 10.76
CA ALA A 208 -10.81 -16.42 11.03
C ALA A 208 -10.68 -16.11 12.52
N THR A 209 -9.77 -15.22 12.90
CA THR A 209 -9.63 -14.75 14.29
C THR A 209 -10.36 -13.42 14.51
N VAL A 210 -10.57 -12.64 13.46
CA VAL A 210 -11.25 -11.34 13.49
C VAL A 210 -12.20 -11.23 12.29
N LYS A 211 -13.41 -10.69 12.52
CA LYS A 211 -14.37 -10.32 11.47
C LYS A 211 -14.91 -8.92 11.76
N ASP A 212 -14.82 -8.04 10.77
CA ASP A 212 -15.25 -6.63 10.84
C ASP A 212 -14.71 -5.91 12.10
N GLY A 213 -13.44 -6.20 12.45
CA GLY A 213 -12.76 -5.64 13.63
C GLY A 213 -13.12 -6.29 14.97
N VAL A 214 -13.93 -7.35 14.98
CA VAL A 214 -14.36 -8.06 16.20
C VAL A 214 -13.71 -9.44 16.28
N ALA A 215 -13.14 -9.78 17.44
CA ALA A 215 -12.56 -11.10 17.69
C ALA A 215 -13.61 -12.22 17.61
N VAL A 216 -13.23 -13.37 17.05
CA VAL A 216 -14.08 -14.55 16.90
C VAL A 216 -13.81 -15.52 18.06
N GLU A 217 -14.78 -15.67 18.96
CA GLU A 217 -14.67 -16.53 20.17
C GLU A 217 -14.50 -18.03 19.87
N ALA A 218 -15.04 -18.51 18.74
CA ALA A 218 -14.96 -19.91 18.33
C ALA A 218 -14.69 -20.00 16.82
N PRO A 219 -13.42 -19.83 16.40
CA PRO A 219 -13.09 -19.78 14.98
C PRO A 219 -13.31 -21.16 14.35
N ALA A 220 -14.10 -21.20 13.28
CA ALA A 220 -14.31 -22.39 12.48
C ALA A 220 -13.35 -22.38 11.29
N ALA A 221 -12.76 -23.54 11.01
CA ALA A 221 -11.90 -23.73 9.85
C ALA A 221 -12.75 -23.77 8.57
N VAL A 222 -12.35 -22.99 7.57
CA VAL A 222 -12.89 -23.02 6.21
C VAL A 222 -11.87 -23.71 5.32
N GLU A 223 -12.23 -24.86 4.78
CA GLU A 223 -11.39 -25.56 3.80
C GLU A 223 -11.59 -24.99 2.40
N GLY A 224 -10.50 -24.97 1.64
CA GLY A 224 -10.43 -24.55 0.26
C GLY A 224 -9.36 -25.34 -0.49
N THR A 225 -9.16 -24.93 -1.74
CA THR A 225 -8.13 -25.50 -2.62
C THR A 225 -7.22 -24.41 -3.14
N ILE A 226 -5.95 -24.74 -3.34
CA ILE A 226 -4.96 -23.88 -3.96
C ILE A 226 -4.27 -24.65 -5.08
N ALA A 227 -4.37 -24.16 -6.30
CA ALA A 227 -3.73 -24.75 -7.46
C ALA A 227 -3.47 -23.67 -8.52
N ASN A 228 -2.31 -23.73 -9.20
CA ASN A 228 -1.96 -22.80 -10.29
C ASN A 228 -2.16 -21.32 -9.93
N LYS A 229 -1.82 -20.91 -8.70
CA LYS A 229 -1.99 -19.54 -8.22
C LYS A 229 -3.44 -19.06 -8.20
N GLU A 230 -4.38 -19.99 -8.09
CA GLU A 230 -5.79 -19.74 -7.84
C GLU A 230 -6.20 -20.40 -6.51
N ILE A 231 -6.98 -19.69 -5.70
CA ILE A 231 -7.52 -20.15 -4.42
C ILE A 231 -9.03 -20.19 -4.52
N THR A 232 -9.63 -21.34 -4.22
CA THR A 232 -11.08 -21.48 -4.12
C THR A 232 -11.49 -21.86 -2.71
N ALA A 233 -12.29 -21.02 -2.05
CA ALA A 233 -12.79 -21.26 -0.69
C ALA A 233 -14.13 -20.57 -0.47
N ALA A 234 -14.82 -20.89 0.64
CA ALA A 234 -16.14 -20.35 0.95
C ALA A 234 -16.04 -19.15 1.91
N PHE A 235 -16.32 -17.94 1.42
CA PHE A 235 -16.30 -16.72 2.23
C PHE A 235 -17.67 -16.05 2.26
N LYS A 236 -17.98 -15.39 3.37
CA LYS A 236 -19.12 -14.48 3.42
C LYS A 236 -18.74 -13.24 2.60
N LEU A 237 -19.62 -12.79 1.69
CA LEU A 237 -19.34 -11.67 0.77
C LEU A 237 -20.00 -10.35 1.16
N SER A 238 -20.96 -10.40 2.10
CA SER A 238 -21.55 -9.21 2.73
C SER A 238 -22.12 -9.56 4.08
N ALA A 239 -22.28 -8.58 4.97
CA ALA A 239 -22.96 -8.76 6.26
C ALA A 239 -24.38 -9.34 6.09
N MET A 240 -25.04 -8.98 4.97
CA MET A 240 -26.40 -9.41 4.60
C MET A 240 -26.46 -10.84 4.02
N ALA A 241 -25.33 -11.42 3.63
CA ALA A 241 -25.32 -12.79 3.11
C ALA A 241 -25.65 -13.78 4.23
N ALA A 242 -26.68 -14.61 3.98
CA ALA A 242 -27.09 -15.66 4.93
C ALA A 242 -26.01 -16.73 5.08
N GLU A 243 -25.37 -17.12 3.98
CA GLU A 243 -24.39 -18.20 3.94
C GLU A 243 -23.13 -17.76 3.17
N PRO A 244 -21.94 -18.28 3.54
CA PRO A 244 -20.73 -18.16 2.74
C PRO A 244 -20.95 -18.63 1.29
N GLN A 245 -20.23 -18.02 0.36
CA GLN A 245 -20.25 -18.36 -1.06
C GLN A 245 -18.88 -18.91 -1.46
N SER A 246 -18.87 -19.97 -2.26
CA SER A 246 -17.64 -20.46 -2.87
C SER A 246 -17.18 -19.45 -3.92
N VAL A 247 -15.98 -18.91 -3.70
CA VAL A 247 -15.35 -17.91 -4.58
C VAL A 247 -13.96 -18.36 -4.98
N THR A 248 -13.51 -17.91 -6.15
CA THR A 248 -12.20 -18.25 -6.71
C THR A 248 -11.39 -16.96 -6.91
N ALA A 249 -10.37 -16.77 -6.07
CA ALA A 249 -9.43 -15.67 -6.18
C ALA A 249 -8.20 -16.10 -6.99
N LYS A 250 -7.73 -15.26 -7.90
CA LYS A 250 -6.54 -15.49 -8.71
C LYS A 250 -5.41 -14.60 -8.21
N PHE A 251 -4.17 -15.07 -8.33
CA PHE A 251 -3.02 -14.28 -7.91
C PHE A 251 -2.90 -13.00 -8.74
N ALA A 252 -2.92 -11.87 -8.04
CA ALA A 252 -2.88 -10.53 -8.61
C ALA A 252 -1.41 -10.15 -8.88
N THR A 253 -0.84 -10.76 -9.93
CA THR A 253 0.59 -10.66 -10.29
C THR A 253 1.10 -9.22 -10.39
N TYR A 254 0.23 -8.30 -10.80
CA TYR A 254 0.57 -6.90 -11.04
C TYR A 254 -0.33 -5.94 -10.24
N ALA A 255 -0.83 -6.36 -9.07
CA ALA A 255 -1.68 -5.52 -8.21
C ALA A 255 -1.09 -4.12 -7.97
N ASP A 256 0.22 -4.05 -7.74
CA ASP A 256 0.94 -2.81 -7.42
C ASP A 256 0.97 -1.76 -8.54
N VAL A 257 0.68 -2.18 -9.79
CA VAL A 257 0.71 -1.31 -10.97
C VAL A 257 -0.61 -1.30 -11.74
N ALA A 258 -1.58 -2.11 -11.31
CA ALA A 258 -2.93 -2.12 -11.83
C ALA A 258 -3.65 -0.80 -11.48
N GLY A 259 -4.60 -0.41 -12.32
CA GLY A 259 -5.33 0.84 -12.16
C GLY A 259 -5.67 1.51 -13.47
N GLU A 260 -6.22 2.71 -13.38
CA GLU A 260 -6.55 3.53 -14.52
C GLU A 260 -5.50 4.63 -14.72
N TYR A 261 -5.08 4.80 -15.98
CA TYR A 261 -4.14 5.84 -16.38
C TYR A 261 -4.75 6.66 -17.51
N VAL A 262 -4.71 7.98 -17.38
CA VAL A 262 -5.31 8.91 -18.32
C VAL A 262 -4.27 9.84 -18.93
N GLY A 263 -4.51 10.29 -20.15
CA GLY A 263 -3.60 11.17 -20.87
C GLY A 263 -4.30 11.87 -22.03
N VAL A 264 -3.54 12.70 -22.75
CA VAL A 264 -4.04 13.39 -23.95
C VAL A 264 -2.96 13.34 -25.01
N ILE A 265 -3.35 13.03 -26.24
CA ILE A 265 -2.51 13.17 -27.43
C ILE A 265 -2.97 14.41 -28.20
N GLU A 266 -2.10 15.40 -28.33
CA GLU A 266 -2.33 16.57 -29.19
C GLU A 266 -1.51 16.42 -30.48
N LYS A 267 -2.18 16.51 -31.64
CA LYS A 267 -1.52 16.46 -32.95
C LYS A 267 -1.89 17.65 -33.81
N ALA A 268 -0.87 18.42 -34.18
CA ALA A 268 -1.01 19.50 -35.14
C ALA A 268 -1.24 18.92 -36.55
N MET A 269 -2.37 19.29 -37.16
CA MET A 269 -2.69 19.03 -38.57
C MET A 269 -2.92 20.37 -39.27
N GLY A 270 -1.84 21.04 -39.65
CA GLY A 270 -1.88 22.39 -40.21
C GLY A 270 -2.30 23.42 -39.15
N PRO A 271 -3.29 24.29 -39.41
CA PRO A 271 -3.75 25.29 -38.42
C PRO A 271 -4.65 24.70 -37.33
N MET A 272 -5.05 23.43 -37.43
CA MET A 272 -5.90 22.75 -36.46
C MET A 272 -5.08 21.81 -35.58
N VAL A 273 -5.40 21.77 -34.28
CA VAL A 273 -4.86 20.80 -33.32
C VAL A 273 -5.98 19.84 -32.97
N LEU A 274 -5.80 18.57 -33.35
CA LEU A 274 -6.70 17.50 -32.91
C LEU A 274 -6.25 17.02 -31.53
N LYS A 275 -7.22 16.84 -30.63
CA LYS A 275 -6.99 16.34 -29.28
C LYS A 275 -7.70 15.00 -29.11
N TYR A 276 -6.97 14.02 -28.63
CA TYR A 276 -7.48 12.71 -28.29
C TYR A 276 -7.30 12.50 -26.80
N ASP A 277 -8.40 12.32 -26.08
CA ASP A 277 -8.35 11.87 -24.69
C ASP A 277 -8.02 10.37 -24.70
N THR A 278 -7.08 9.94 -23.87
CA THR A 278 -6.61 8.56 -23.82
C THR A 278 -6.81 7.99 -22.42
N LYS A 279 -7.24 6.73 -22.35
CA LYS A 279 -7.40 5.99 -21.10
C LYS A 279 -6.81 4.58 -21.28
N LEU A 280 -5.94 4.18 -20.37
CA LEU A 280 -5.34 2.87 -20.26
C LEU A 280 -5.77 2.25 -18.93
N VAL A 281 -6.47 1.13 -18.97
CA VAL A 281 -6.85 0.36 -17.80
C VAL A 281 -5.95 -0.87 -17.75
N LEU A 282 -5.22 -1.04 -16.65
CA LEU A 282 -4.41 -2.21 -16.35
C LEU A 282 -5.12 -3.04 -15.30
N ASP A 283 -5.44 -4.29 -15.60
CA ASP A 283 -5.93 -5.22 -14.58
C ASP A 283 -4.75 -5.80 -13.77
N ALA A 284 -5.04 -6.39 -12.61
CA ALA A 284 -4.00 -6.97 -11.74
C ALA A 284 -3.46 -8.33 -12.23
N PHE A 285 -3.99 -8.86 -13.33
CA PHE A 285 -3.69 -10.18 -13.88
C PHE A 285 -2.86 -10.14 -15.17
N GLY A 286 -2.56 -8.94 -15.68
CA GLY A 286 -1.76 -8.75 -16.89
C GLY A 286 -2.58 -8.54 -18.16
N GLY A 287 -3.86 -8.16 -18.06
CA GLY A 287 -4.66 -7.65 -19.17
C GLY A 287 -4.68 -6.13 -19.19
N TYR A 288 -4.72 -5.55 -20.39
CA TYR A 288 -4.90 -4.11 -20.55
C TYR A 288 -6.02 -3.79 -21.54
N LYS A 289 -6.61 -2.61 -21.35
CA LYS A 289 -7.52 -1.98 -22.28
C LYS A 289 -7.10 -0.54 -22.50
N TYR A 290 -6.79 -0.21 -23.74
CA TYR A 290 -6.45 1.15 -24.16
C TYR A 290 -7.61 1.71 -25.00
N THR A 291 -8.02 2.93 -24.69
CA THR A 291 -9.08 3.65 -25.41
C THR A 291 -8.61 5.05 -25.75
N THR A 292 -8.93 5.51 -26.96
CA THR A 292 -8.81 6.92 -27.34
C THR A 292 -10.13 7.44 -27.84
N SER A 293 -10.46 8.67 -27.46
CA SER A 293 -11.69 9.35 -27.85
C SER A 293 -11.39 10.76 -28.33
N THR A 294 -12.13 11.21 -29.34
CA THR A 294 -12.09 12.61 -29.82
C THR A 294 -13.47 13.05 -30.25
N MET A 295 -13.75 14.35 -30.18
CA MET A 295 -15.07 14.88 -30.51
C MET A 295 -15.44 14.60 -31.97
N GLY A 296 -16.54 13.88 -32.18
CA GLY A 296 -17.12 13.64 -33.51
C GLY A 296 -16.52 12.45 -34.27
N GLU A 297 -15.62 11.68 -33.67
CA GLU A 297 -15.14 10.39 -34.21
C GLU A 297 -15.60 9.22 -33.32
N VAL A 298 -15.52 8.01 -33.86
CA VAL A 298 -15.75 6.77 -33.09
C VAL A 298 -14.49 6.47 -32.28
N ASP A 299 -14.67 6.16 -31.00
CA ASP A 299 -13.57 5.78 -30.10
C ASP A 299 -12.77 4.59 -30.67
N TYR A 300 -11.45 4.68 -30.55
CA TYR A 300 -10.59 3.53 -30.78
C TYR A 300 -10.42 2.76 -29.48
N THR A 301 -10.43 1.44 -29.57
CA THR A 301 -10.22 0.55 -28.43
C THR A 301 -9.29 -0.58 -28.85
N GLU A 302 -8.30 -0.84 -28.01
CA GLU A 302 -7.35 -1.93 -28.13
C GLU A 302 -7.29 -2.70 -26.80
N GLU A 303 -7.31 -4.02 -26.88
CA GLU A 303 -7.21 -4.90 -25.73
C GLU A 303 -6.10 -5.93 -25.94
N GLY A 304 -5.41 -6.29 -24.87
CA GLY A 304 -4.28 -7.20 -24.94
C GLY A 304 -3.78 -7.60 -23.57
N THR A 305 -2.57 -8.16 -23.54
CA THR A 305 -1.88 -8.53 -22.31
C THR A 305 -0.66 -7.65 -22.08
N TYR A 306 -0.22 -7.56 -20.84
CA TYR A 306 0.98 -6.85 -20.46
C TYR A 306 1.81 -7.66 -19.46
N THR A 307 3.11 -7.41 -19.47
CA THR A 307 4.03 -7.86 -18.41
C THR A 307 4.76 -6.66 -17.84
N TYR A 308 5.08 -6.69 -16.55
CA TYR A 308 5.81 -5.65 -15.87
C TYR A 308 7.04 -6.21 -15.16
N ALA A 309 8.21 -5.66 -15.47
CA ALA A 309 9.47 -5.98 -14.79
C ALA A 309 10.43 -4.79 -14.90
N ASP A 310 11.23 -4.55 -13.86
CA ASP A 310 12.29 -3.53 -13.85
C ASP A 310 11.83 -2.13 -14.34
N LYS A 311 10.66 -1.67 -13.86
CA LYS A 311 10.05 -0.38 -14.25
C LYS A 311 9.70 -0.29 -15.74
N LYS A 312 9.53 -1.42 -16.42
CA LYS A 312 9.13 -1.48 -17.82
C LYS A 312 7.89 -2.32 -17.99
N PHE A 313 6.94 -1.82 -18.78
CA PHE A 313 5.85 -2.62 -19.31
C PHE A 313 6.19 -3.13 -20.70
N THR A 314 5.65 -4.29 -21.03
CA THR A 314 5.60 -4.80 -22.40
C THR A 314 4.15 -5.15 -22.71
N PHE A 315 3.51 -4.37 -23.57
CA PHE A 315 2.13 -4.54 -24.01
C PHE A 315 2.08 -5.36 -25.29
N THR A 316 1.21 -6.36 -25.34
CA THR A 316 0.97 -7.19 -26.52
C THR A 316 -0.52 -7.15 -26.85
N SER A 317 -0.87 -6.48 -27.95
CA SER A 317 -2.25 -6.42 -28.42
C SER A 317 -2.75 -7.82 -28.83
N SER A 318 -4.06 -8.05 -28.63
CA SER A 318 -4.74 -9.27 -29.08
C SER A 318 -4.93 -9.33 -30.60
N ALA A 319 -4.63 -8.23 -31.31
CA ALA A 319 -4.72 -8.19 -32.77
C ALA A 319 -3.69 -9.11 -33.45
N GLU A 320 -4.11 -9.80 -34.51
CA GLU A 320 -3.25 -10.74 -35.22
C GLU A 320 -2.02 -10.03 -35.83
N GLY A 321 -0.82 -10.54 -35.53
CA GLY A 321 0.43 -9.98 -36.02
C GLY A 321 0.92 -8.72 -35.27
N ALA A 322 0.30 -8.37 -34.15
CA ALA A 322 0.73 -7.23 -33.34
C ALA A 322 2.14 -7.44 -32.78
N THR A 323 2.96 -6.39 -32.87
CA THR A 323 4.27 -6.33 -32.22
C THR A 323 4.12 -5.79 -30.80
N ALA A 324 4.88 -6.34 -29.86
CA ALA A 324 4.89 -5.83 -28.51
C ALA A 324 5.38 -4.37 -28.45
N VAL A 325 4.73 -3.58 -27.59
CA VAL A 325 5.04 -2.18 -27.32
C VAL A 325 5.69 -2.09 -25.94
N GLU A 326 6.88 -1.53 -25.86
CA GLU A 326 7.52 -1.24 -24.58
C GLU A 326 7.04 0.10 -24.03
N ALA A 327 6.88 0.16 -22.71
CA ALA A 327 6.66 1.41 -21.98
C ALA A 327 7.52 1.48 -20.74
N THR A 328 7.81 2.69 -20.29
CA THR A 328 8.50 2.94 -19.02
C THR A 328 7.50 3.36 -17.96
N PHE A 329 7.71 2.88 -16.74
CA PHE A 329 6.94 3.23 -15.57
C PHE A 329 7.78 4.02 -14.58
N ASP A 330 7.26 5.16 -14.16
CA ASP A 330 7.86 5.95 -13.10
C ASP A 330 6.82 6.24 -12.01
N GLY A 331 6.43 5.20 -11.28
CA GLY A 331 5.55 5.24 -10.10
C GLY A 331 4.08 5.56 -10.39
N PHE A 332 3.82 6.69 -11.05
CA PHE A 332 2.48 7.14 -11.42
C PHE A 332 2.36 7.49 -12.91
N VAL A 333 3.48 7.44 -13.64
CA VAL A 333 3.54 7.87 -15.04
C VAL A 333 3.96 6.70 -15.93
N ILE A 334 3.16 6.41 -16.95
CA ILE A 334 3.47 5.47 -18.02
C ILE A 334 3.80 6.28 -19.27
N THR A 335 5.00 6.10 -19.80
CA THR A 335 5.39 6.65 -21.12
C THR A 335 5.49 5.51 -22.12
N THR A 336 4.68 5.56 -23.16
CA THR A 336 4.48 4.48 -24.13
C THR A 336 4.22 5.02 -25.53
N LYS A 337 4.04 4.12 -26.50
CA LYS A 337 3.60 4.46 -27.85
C LYS A 337 2.35 3.68 -28.23
N PHE A 338 1.20 4.36 -28.30
CA PHE A 338 -0.05 3.74 -28.73
C PHE A 338 -0.62 4.38 -30.01
N PRO A 339 -1.43 3.64 -30.79
CA PRO A 339 -2.16 4.19 -31.92
C PRO A 339 -3.15 5.27 -31.48
N MET A 340 -3.32 6.32 -32.30
CA MET A 340 -4.29 7.38 -32.00
C MET A 340 -5.71 7.01 -32.40
N SER A 341 -5.87 6.28 -33.51
CA SER A 341 -7.15 5.85 -34.04
C SER A 341 -6.97 4.69 -35.02
N ALA A 342 -8.06 4.04 -35.42
CA ALA A 342 -8.03 2.99 -36.44
C ALA A 342 -7.51 3.48 -37.80
N MET A 343 -7.66 4.78 -38.12
CA MET A 343 -7.17 5.37 -39.37
C MET A 343 -5.71 5.82 -39.28
N VAL A 344 -5.23 6.13 -38.08
CA VAL A 344 -3.83 6.51 -37.80
C VAL A 344 -3.24 5.47 -36.87
N SER A 345 -2.96 4.29 -37.44
CA SER A 345 -2.45 3.13 -36.70
C SER A 345 -0.97 3.24 -36.32
N THR A 346 -0.26 4.28 -36.80
CA THR A 346 1.13 4.53 -36.41
C THR A 346 1.17 4.92 -34.92
N PRO A 347 1.87 4.16 -34.06
CA PRO A 347 1.98 4.49 -32.66
C PRO A 347 2.65 5.84 -32.43
N VAL A 348 2.13 6.64 -31.51
CA VAL A 348 2.67 7.95 -31.13
C VAL A 348 3.02 7.98 -29.65
N ASP A 349 4.00 8.79 -29.29
CA ASP A 349 4.37 8.99 -27.89
C ASP A 349 3.16 9.46 -27.08
N THR A 350 2.86 8.70 -26.03
CA THR A 350 1.73 8.92 -25.14
C THR A 350 2.25 8.88 -23.71
N VAL A 351 1.96 9.93 -22.95
CA VAL A 351 2.23 9.99 -21.52
C VAL A 351 0.89 9.85 -20.79
N LEU A 352 0.81 8.87 -19.92
CA LEU A 352 -0.38 8.52 -19.16
C LEU A 352 -0.06 8.65 -17.67
N TYR A 353 -0.97 9.24 -16.92
CA TYR A 353 -0.85 9.51 -15.50
C TYR A 353 -1.90 8.69 -14.76
N ALA A 354 -1.52 8.07 -13.64
CA ALA A 354 -2.47 7.37 -12.79
C ALA A 354 -3.61 8.32 -12.37
N ASP A 355 -4.83 7.80 -12.29
CA ASP A 355 -6.01 8.55 -11.84
C ASP A 355 -5.85 9.15 -10.43
N THR A 356 -5.03 8.53 -9.59
CA THR A 356 -4.65 9.05 -8.26
C THR A 356 -3.94 10.41 -8.31
N VAL A 357 -3.27 10.74 -9.42
CA VAL A 357 -2.56 12.01 -9.63
C VAL A 357 -3.11 12.85 -10.78
N SER A 358 -4.14 12.37 -11.48
CA SER A 358 -4.80 13.07 -12.60
C SER A 358 -6.31 13.02 -12.44
N GLY A 359 -6.97 14.18 -12.43
CA GLY A 359 -8.41 14.28 -12.21
C GLY A 359 -8.81 15.64 -11.65
N ALA A 360 -10.07 15.76 -11.24
CA ALA A 360 -10.58 16.93 -10.55
C ALA A 360 -10.56 16.69 -9.03
N PHE A 361 -9.87 17.56 -8.32
CA PHE A 361 -9.73 17.58 -6.87
C PHE A 361 -10.44 18.81 -6.33
N ALA A 362 -11.36 18.63 -5.38
CA ALA A 362 -12.07 19.73 -4.77
C ALA A 362 -12.08 19.57 -3.25
N VAL A 363 -11.92 20.69 -2.54
CA VAL A 363 -11.87 20.73 -1.08
C VAL A 363 -12.45 22.03 -0.57
N GLU A 364 -13.20 21.93 0.52
CA GLU A 364 -13.73 23.06 1.26
C GLU A 364 -13.08 23.08 2.65
N ALA A 365 -12.61 24.24 3.08
CA ALA A 365 -12.06 24.47 4.42
C ALA A 365 -12.65 25.75 5.01
N THR A 366 -12.84 25.77 6.33
CA THR A 366 -13.29 26.96 7.06
C THR A 366 -12.30 27.28 8.16
N GLU A 367 -11.77 28.50 8.15
CA GLU A 367 -10.86 29.00 9.18
C GLU A 367 -11.30 30.42 9.58
N GLU A 368 -11.46 30.66 10.88
CA GLU A 368 -11.88 31.96 11.43
C GLU A 368 -13.08 32.61 10.71
N GLU A 369 -14.13 31.82 10.44
CA GLU A 369 -15.35 32.23 9.71
C GLU A 369 -15.16 32.54 8.21
N VAL A 370 -13.97 32.35 7.65
CA VAL A 370 -13.70 32.45 6.21
C VAL A 370 -13.80 31.07 5.55
N LYS A 371 -14.63 30.96 4.50
CA LYS A 371 -14.78 29.73 3.71
C LYS A 371 -13.81 29.76 2.52
N TYR A 372 -12.99 28.73 2.39
CA TYR A 372 -12.11 28.50 1.24
C TYR A 372 -12.64 27.33 0.43
N ASN A 373 -12.85 27.52 -0.88
CA ASN A 373 -13.12 26.44 -1.81
C ASN A 373 -11.98 26.38 -2.83
N VAL A 374 -11.30 25.25 -2.91
CA VAL A 374 -10.20 25.04 -3.86
C VAL A 374 -10.59 23.93 -4.81
N ALA A 375 -10.49 24.20 -6.11
CA ALA A 375 -10.68 23.23 -7.17
C ALA A 375 -9.41 23.16 -8.01
N LEU A 376 -8.78 21.99 -8.08
CA LEU A 376 -7.65 21.70 -8.94
C LEU A 376 -8.05 20.64 -9.95
N GLU A 377 -7.87 20.91 -11.22
CA GLU A 377 -7.98 19.94 -12.30
C GLU A 377 -6.58 19.63 -12.83
N LEU A 378 -6.17 18.36 -12.80
CA LEU A 378 -4.96 17.84 -13.41
C LEU A 378 -5.36 16.98 -14.61
N LYS A 379 -4.96 17.36 -15.81
CA LYS A 379 -5.27 16.61 -17.03
C LYS A 379 -4.08 16.60 -17.98
N ALA A 380 -3.61 15.39 -18.32
CA ALA A 380 -2.39 15.17 -19.09
C ALA A 380 -1.16 15.82 -18.44
N ASP A 381 -0.58 16.83 -19.05
CA ASP A 381 0.56 17.59 -18.51
C ASP A 381 0.14 18.98 -18.00
N LYS A 382 -1.17 19.28 -17.94
CA LYS A 382 -1.71 20.61 -17.65
C LYS A 382 -2.50 20.61 -16.35
N PHE A 383 -2.47 21.75 -15.65
CA PHE A 383 -3.34 21.98 -14.51
C PHE A 383 -4.18 23.25 -14.68
N ALA A 384 -5.34 23.25 -14.03
CA ALA A 384 -6.16 24.43 -13.78
C ALA A 384 -6.53 24.46 -12.30
N LEU A 385 -6.15 25.54 -11.61
CA LEU A 385 -6.43 25.78 -10.20
C LEU A 385 -7.39 26.96 -10.08
N GLU A 386 -8.46 26.79 -9.32
CA GLU A 386 -9.39 27.83 -8.92
C GLU A 386 -9.46 27.89 -7.39
N VAL A 387 -9.24 29.08 -6.84
CA VAL A 387 -9.38 29.34 -5.40
C VAL A 387 -10.49 30.35 -5.19
N LYS A 388 -11.47 30.00 -4.36
CA LYS A 388 -12.56 30.87 -3.93
C LYS A 388 -12.46 31.14 -2.43
N VAL A 389 -12.76 32.38 -2.06
CA VAL A 389 -12.88 32.84 -0.68
C VAL A 389 -14.29 33.39 -0.50
N ASN A 390 -15.04 32.85 0.45
CA ASN A 390 -16.45 33.16 0.68
C ASN A 390 -17.28 33.10 -0.62
N ASP A 391 -17.05 32.02 -1.39
CA ASP A 391 -17.67 31.73 -2.69
C ASP A 391 -17.34 32.73 -3.83
N ALA A 392 -16.50 33.75 -3.59
CA ALA A 392 -15.96 34.63 -4.62
C ALA A 392 -14.61 34.12 -5.14
N VAL A 393 -14.37 34.16 -6.45
CA VAL A 393 -13.08 33.77 -7.04
C VAL A 393 -12.00 34.75 -6.58
N ALA A 394 -10.99 34.23 -5.90
CA ALA A 394 -9.84 35.00 -5.45
C ALA A 394 -8.75 35.03 -6.53
N TYR A 395 -8.41 33.87 -7.10
CA TYR A 395 -7.56 33.77 -8.27
C TYR A 395 -7.77 32.45 -9.00
N THR A 396 -7.31 32.43 -10.26
CA THR A 396 -7.17 31.20 -11.04
C THR A 396 -5.76 31.09 -11.58
N ALA A 397 -5.22 29.87 -11.61
CA ALA A 397 -3.90 29.59 -12.15
C ALA A 397 -3.99 28.45 -13.16
N LYS A 398 -3.21 28.54 -14.24
CA LYS A 398 -3.04 27.46 -15.22
C LYS A 398 -1.57 27.27 -15.49
N GLY A 399 -1.21 26.06 -15.87
CA GLY A 399 0.14 25.75 -16.27
C GLY A 399 0.34 24.28 -16.54
N THR A 400 1.57 23.83 -16.37
CA THR A 400 1.94 22.43 -16.54
C THR A 400 2.18 21.76 -15.21
N PHE A 401 2.08 20.44 -15.14
CA PHE A 401 2.53 19.68 -13.98
C PHE A 401 3.46 18.54 -14.36
N THR A 402 4.28 18.14 -13.40
CA THR A 402 5.13 16.95 -13.48
C THR A 402 5.00 16.15 -12.21
N VAL A 403 5.27 14.85 -12.28
CA VAL A 403 5.36 13.99 -11.11
C VAL A 403 6.83 13.63 -10.92
N THR A 404 7.34 13.86 -9.72
CA THR A 404 8.69 13.44 -9.34
C THR A 404 8.60 12.22 -8.43
N THR A 405 9.37 11.18 -8.74
CA THR A 405 9.46 9.96 -7.93
C THR A 405 10.79 9.91 -7.18
N GLY A 406 10.77 9.46 -5.93
CA GLY A 406 11.94 9.44 -5.05
C GLY A 406 11.59 8.83 -3.69
N MET A 407 12.31 9.21 -2.62
CA MET A 407 11.95 8.81 -1.25
C MET A 407 10.62 9.40 -0.78
N MET A 408 10.16 10.48 -1.43
CA MET A 408 8.80 11.01 -1.35
C MET A 408 8.38 11.42 -2.76
N SER A 409 7.28 10.86 -3.26
CA SER A 409 6.72 11.25 -4.55
C SER A 409 5.96 12.58 -4.41
N ALA A 410 6.06 13.46 -5.41
CA ALA A 410 5.40 14.75 -5.38
C ALA A 410 4.90 15.18 -6.77
N VAL A 411 3.73 15.83 -6.80
CA VAL A 411 3.24 16.59 -7.96
C VAL A 411 3.83 18.00 -7.88
N VAL A 412 4.48 18.42 -8.96
CA VAL A 412 5.05 19.76 -9.10
C VAL A 412 4.26 20.51 -10.17
N LEU A 413 3.50 21.52 -9.75
CA LEU A 413 2.77 22.45 -10.62
C LEU A 413 3.69 23.60 -11.01
N THR A 414 3.72 23.97 -12.29
CA THR A 414 4.47 25.10 -12.84
C THR A 414 3.50 26.06 -13.51
N THR A 415 3.24 27.19 -12.87
CA THR A 415 2.23 28.17 -13.31
C THR A 415 2.76 28.97 -14.50
N THR A 416 1.98 29.00 -15.59
CA THR A 416 2.26 29.82 -16.77
C THR A 416 1.30 31.00 -16.90
N GLU A 417 0.11 30.88 -16.33
CA GLU A 417 -0.92 31.93 -16.33
C GLU A 417 -1.51 32.06 -14.93
N LEU A 418 -1.57 33.30 -14.41
CA LEU A 418 -2.21 33.63 -13.14
C LEU A 418 -3.19 34.79 -13.38
N THR A 419 -4.42 34.65 -12.91
CA THR A 419 -5.49 35.65 -13.06
C THR A 419 -6.02 36.00 -11.68
N GLY A 420 -6.07 37.30 -11.35
CA GLY A 420 -6.59 37.79 -10.08
C GLY A 420 -8.12 37.78 -9.99
N ALA A 421 -8.65 38.23 -8.85
CA ALA A 421 -10.09 38.26 -8.56
C ALA A 421 -10.91 39.11 -9.54
N ASP A 422 -10.28 40.11 -10.16
CA ASP A 422 -10.88 41.00 -11.16
C ASP A 422 -10.88 40.40 -12.58
N GLY A 423 -10.33 39.20 -12.75
CA GLY A 423 -10.16 38.56 -14.06
C GLY A 423 -8.98 39.11 -14.86
N ALA A 424 -8.15 40.00 -14.29
CA ALA A 424 -6.96 40.51 -14.95
C ALA A 424 -5.78 39.53 -14.81
N ALA A 425 -5.03 39.38 -15.90
CA ALA A 425 -3.81 38.60 -15.89
C ALA A 425 -2.74 39.30 -15.04
N VAL A 426 -2.08 38.54 -14.17
CA VAL A 426 -0.95 39.00 -13.37
C VAL A 426 0.31 38.92 -14.21
N ALA A 427 0.91 40.07 -14.50
CA ALA A 427 2.06 40.16 -15.42
C ALA A 427 3.35 39.53 -14.85
N ASP A 428 3.56 39.64 -13.53
CA ASP A 428 4.71 39.09 -12.83
C ASP A 428 4.23 38.03 -11.81
N ILE A 429 4.30 36.76 -12.19
CA ILE A 429 3.91 35.64 -11.32
C ILE A 429 4.90 35.56 -10.15
N PRO A 430 4.45 35.66 -8.88
CA PRO A 430 5.33 35.52 -7.72
C PRO A 430 6.04 34.18 -7.71
N ALA A 431 7.30 34.15 -7.27
CA ALA A 431 8.12 32.93 -7.25
C ALA A 431 7.46 31.78 -6.46
N GLU A 432 6.70 32.10 -5.42
CA GLU A 432 6.00 31.13 -4.56
C GLU A 432 4.79 30.48 -5.25
N LEU A 433 4.21 31.14 -6.25
CA LEU A 433 3.10 30.62 -7.06
C LEU A 433 3.57 30.13 -8.44
N ALA A 434 4.80 30.47 -8.83
CA ALA A 434 5.41 29.99 -10.06
C ALA A 434 5.65 28.48 -10.01
N THR A 435 5.92 27.92 -8.83
CA THR A 435 6.09 26.47 -8.64
C THR A 435 5.53 26.01 -7.31
N ILE A 436 4.57 25.08 -7.34
CA ILE A 436 3.96 24.46 -6.15
C ILE A 436 4.32 22.99 -6.15
N SER A 437 4.92 22.48 -5.07
CA SER A 437 5.24 21.06 -4.90
C SER A 437 4.37 20.46 -3.81
N ALA A 438 3.71 19.35 -4.12
CA ALA A 438 2.70 18.72 -3.29
C ALA A 438 3.00 17.21 -3.15
N PRO A 439 3.25 16.67 -1.95
CA PRO A 439 3.50 15.25 -1.78
C PRO A 439 2.26 14.41 -2.12
N VAL A 440 2.51 13.28 -2.78
CA VAL A 440 1.52 12.28 -3.16
C VAL A 440 1.50 11.16 -2.11
N SER A 441 0.31 10.77 -1.69
CA SER A 441 0.06 9.56 -0.91
C SER A 441 -0.98 8.68 -1.60
N ASP A 442 -1.14 7.44 -1.14
CA ASP A 442 -2.16 6.51 -1.64
C ASP A 442 -3.60 7.08 -1.56
N SER A 443 -3.79 8.10 -0.72
CA SER A 443 -5.05 8.82 -0.51
C SER A 443 -5.25 10.07 -1.37
N GLY A 444 -4.24 10.53 -2.13
CA GLY A 444 -4.34 11.72 -3.00
C GLY A 444 -3.16 12.68 -2.92
N ILE A 445 -3.41 13.96 -3.22
CA ILE A 445 -2.38 15.02 -3.32
C ILE A 445 -2.54 16.00 -2.16
N ASN A 446 -1.45 16.27 -1.44
CA ASN A 446 -1.44 17.25 -0.35
C ASN A 446 -0.89 18.59 -0.84
N ILE A 447 -1.76 19.57 -1.07
CA ILE A 447 -1.37 20.88 -1.59
C ILE A 447 -1.38 21.88 -0.45
N THR A 448 -0.29 22.61 -0.26
CA THR A 448 -0.29 23.76 0.65
C THR A 448 -0.40 25.00 -0.22
N LEU A 449 -1.52 25.72 -0.09
CA LEU A 449 -1.73 26.99 -0.79
C LEU A 449 -1.54 28.14 0.19
N ILE A 450 -0.94 29.21 -0.31
CA ILE A 450 -0.65 30.42 0.47
C ILE A 450 -1.64 31.51 0.02
N TYR A 451 -2.41 32.07 0.96
CA TYR A 451 -3.34 33.17 0.72
C TYR A 451 -3.33 34.14 1.90
N ASP A 452 -3.49 35.45 1.65
CA ASP A 452 -3.59 36.50 2.68
C ASP A 452 -4.75 37.44 2.37
N LEU A 453 -5.39 37.93 3.42
CA LEU A 453 -6.54 38.82 3.42
C LEU A 453 -6.18 40.30 3.69
N ASP A 454 -4.91 40.63 3.98
CA ASP A 454 -4.60 41.90 4.64
C ASP A 454 -4.33 43.14 3.77
N ASP A 455 -4.38 43.07 2.43
CA ASP A 455 -4.31 44.31 1.64
C ASP A 455 -4.92 44.20 0.24
N THR A 456 -5.98 44.97 -0.01
CA THR A 456 -6.62 45.12 -1.34
C THR A 456 -5.72 45.74 -2.41
N THR A 457 -4.45 46.03 -2.09
CA THR A 457 -3.48 46.58 -3.03
C THR A 457 -2.13 45.85 -3.08
N THR A 458 -1.89 44.86 -2.23
CA THR A 458 -0.61 44.13 -2.17
C THR A 458 -0.82 42.71 -1.65
N MET A 459 -0.53 41.67 -2.45
CA MET A 459 -0.67 40.28 -1.99
C MET A 459 0.32 40.01 -0.85
N GLY A 460 -0.18 39.83 0.38
CA GLY A 460 0.57 39.25 1.49
C GLY A 460 0.44 37.71 1.52
N PHE A 461 1.04 37.02 2.50
CA PHE A 461 1.15 35.55 2.50
C PHE A 461 0.92 34.91 3.90
N ALA A 462 -0.03 33.97 4.00
CA ALA A 462 -0.21 33.05 5.14
C ALA A 462 -0.46 31.58 4.69
N LEU A 463 -0.13 30.62 5.55
CA LEU A 463 0.03 29.18 5.24
C LEU A 463 -1.26 28.37 5.51
N VAL A 464 -1.93 27.85 4.47
CA VAL A 464 -3.07 26.92 4.61
C VAL A 464 -2.70 25.53 4.08
N LYS A 465 -2.77 24.53 4.96
CA LYS A 465 -2.52 23.12 4.62
C LYS A 465 -3.80 22.47 4.12
N ILE A 466 -3.82 22.02 2.87
CA ILE A 466 -4.98 21.40 2.24
C ILE A 466 -4.67 19.94 1.90
N THR A 467 -5.46 19.01 2.45
CA THR A 467 -5.43 17.59 2.11
C THR A 467 -6.53 17.33 1.08
N ALA A 468 -6.20 17.17 -0.20
CA ALA A 468 -7.18 16.76 -1.21
C ALA A 468 -7.18 15.22 -1.31
N SER A 469 -8.29 14.60 -0.93
CA SER A 469 -8.51 13.16 -1.18
C SER A 469 -9.17 13.00 -2.55
N ALA A 470 -8.75 12.03 -3.34
CA ALA A 470 -9.44 11.70 -4.58
C ALA A 470 -10.88 11.26 -4.26
N ILE A 471 -11.88 11.87 -4.91
CA ILE A 471 -13.22 11.29 -4.95
C ILE A 471 -13.13 10.17 -5.98
N VAL A 472 -12.95 8.94 -5.48
CA VAL A 472 -13.16 7.74 -6.29
C VAL A 472 -14.66 7.72 -6.65
N MET A 473 -14.99 7.98 -7.93
CA MET A 473 -16.35 7.79 -8.46
C MET A 473 -16.55 6.37 -8.95
#